data_AF-A0A936TRR2-F1
#
_entry.id   AF-A0A936TRR2-F1
#
_cell.length_a   1.000
_cell.length_b   1.000
_cell.length_c   1.000
_cell.angle_alpha   90.00
_cell.angle_beta   90.00
_cell.angle_gamma   90.00
#
_symmetry.space_group_name_H-M   'P 1'
#
loop_
_entity.id
_entity.type
_entity.pdbx_description
1 polymer ?
#
loop_
_entity_poly.entity_id
_entity_poly.type
_entity_poly.pdbx_seq_one_letter_code
_entity_poly.pdbx_strand_id
1 'polypeptide(L)'
;MPPRKRLEWRTEALGELEEAMAWYAERNPDAARRMKAAILAAAHDLIDPTAPVSGKPGRRPGTLEKVVARPAPFTLVYRPSPAAPEVLQILHVIHHARDYP
;
A
#
# COMPACT_ATOMS: atom_id res chain seq x y z
N MET A 1 -1.19 25.48 7.68
CA MET A 1 -1.73 24.34 6.91
C MET A 1 -0.85 23.14 7.19
N PRO A 2 -1.40 21.94 7.45
CA PRO A 2 -0.59 20.72 7.50
C PRO A 2 0.11 20.51 6.15
N PRO A 3 1.33 19.96 6.12
CA PRO A 3 2.03 19.70 4.86
C PRO A 3 1.20 18.74 4.00
N ARG A 4 1.03 19.06 2.71
CA ARG A 4 0.40 18.15 1.75
C ARG A 4 1.36 16.99 1.53
N LYS A 5 1.00 15.80 2.01
CA LYS A 5 1.75 14.60 1.70
C LYS A 5 1.44 14.15 0.27
N ARG A 6 2.42 13.64 -0.45
CA ARG A 6 2.26 13.04 -1.78
C ARG A 6 2.58 11.55 -1.71
N LEU A 7 1.88 10.77 -2.53
CA LEU A 7 2.11 9.34 -2.66
C LEU A 7 2.90 9.06 -3.93
N GLU A 8 3.94 8.23 -3.81
CA GLU A 8 4.71 7.68 -4.92
C GLU A 8 4.70 6.16 -4.82
N TRP A 9 4.45 5.49 -5.94
CA TRP A 9 4.53 4.03 -6.02
C TRP A 9 5.83 3.65 -6.69
N ARG A 10 6.57 2.71 -6.08
CA ARG A 10 7.69 2.06 -6.75
C ARG A 10 7.19 1.13 -7.84
N THR A 11 8.01 0.90 -8.86
CA THR A 11 7.67 0.01 -9.98
C THR A 11 7.40 -1.40 -9.49
N GLU A 12 8.15 -1.86 -8.48
CA GLU A 12 7.97 -3.16 -7.83
C GLU A 12 6.59 -3.27 -7.19
N ALA A 13 6.17 -2.28 -6.40
CA ALA A 13 4.85 -2.23 -5.78
C ALA A 13 3.71 -2.28 -6.81
N LEU A 14 3.89 -1.61 -7.96
CA LEU A 14 2.90 -1.65 -9.04
C LEU A 14 2.83 -3.03 -9.69
N GLY A 15 3.97 -3.67 -9.94
CA GLY A 15 4.03 -5.03 -10.47
C GLY A 15 3.36 -6.05 -9.54
N GLU A 16 3.65 -6.01 -8.24
CA GLU A 16 3.03 -6.87 -7.23
C GLU A 16 1.51 -6.68 -7.17
N LEU A 17 1.03 -5.42 -7.26
CA LEU A 17 -0.40 -5.12 -7.32
C LEU A 17 -1.03 -5.67 -8.60
N GLU A 18 -0.42 -5.45 -9.76
CA GLU A 18 -0.94 -5.92 -11.05
C GLU A 18 -1.03 -7.45 -11.09
N GLU A 19 0.02 -8.15 -10.67
CA GLU A 19 0.07 -9.60 -10.62
C GLU A 19 -0.99 -10.18 -9.68
N ALA A 20 -1.11 -9.61 -8.47
CA ALA A 20 -2.13 -10.04 -7.52
C ALA A 20 -3.54 -9.81 -8.09
N MET A 21 -3.80 -8.65 -8.71
CA MET A 21 -5.11 -8.35 -9.27
C MET A 21 -5.44 -9.23 -10.47
N ALA A 22 -4.47 -9.56 -11.33
CA ALA A 22 -4.65 -10.49 -12.43
C ALA A 22 -5.08 -11.88 -11.93
N TRP A 23 -4.39 -12.40 -10.90
CA TRP A 23 -4.71 -13.70 -10.29
C TRP A 23 -6.14 -13.76 -9.74
N TYR A 24 -6.58 -12.69 -9.07
CA TYR A 24 -7.95 -12.58 -8.57
C TYR A 24 -8.96 -12.42 -9.70
N ALA A 25 -8.62 -11.65 -10.75
CA ALA A 25 -9.52 -11.35 -11.85
C ALA A 25 -9.87 -12.59 -12.68
N GLU A 26 -8.94 -13.54 -12.83
CA GLU A 26 -9.21 -14.85 -13.46
C GLU A 26 -10.34 -15.63 -12.79
N ARG A 27 -10.56 -15.41 -11.47
CA ARG A 27 -11.54 -16.16 -10.66
C ARG A 27 -12.79 -15.34 -10.38
N ASN A 28 -12.60 -14.08 -10.03
CA ASN A 28 -13.67 -13.15 -9.70
C ASN A 28 -13.22 -11.71 -9.96
N PRO A 29 -13.53 -11.15 -11.14
CA PRO A 29 -13.12 -9.79 -11.52
C PRO A 29 -13.71 -8.72 -10.58
N ASP A 30 -14.90 -8.94 -10.03
CA ASP A 30 -15.50 -8.01 -9.07
C ASP A 30 -14.74 -7.99 -7.73
N ALA A 31 -14.25 -9.15 -7.29
CA ALA A 31 -13.40 -9.23 -6.11
C ALA A 31 -12.08 -8.50 -6.33
N ALA A 32 -11.44 -8.67 -7.48
CA ALA A 32 -10.21 -7.94 -7.84
C ALA A 32 -10.45 -6.42 -7.82
N ARG A 33 -11.54 -5.94 -8.42
CA ARG A 33 -11.89 -4.50 -8.39
C ARG A 33 -12.09 -3.98 -6.96
N ARG A 34 -12.80 -4.72 -6.11
CA ARG A 34 -13.01 -4.34 -4.69
C ARG A 34 -11.70 -4.31 -3.91
N MET A 35 -10.81 -5.29 -4.12
CA MET A 35 -9.51 -5.34 -3.46
C MET A 35 -8.60 -4.19 -3.90
N LYS A 36 -8.51 -3.92 -5.20
CA LYS A 36 -7.77 -2.77 -5.73
C LYS A 36 -8.27 -1.45 -5.13
N ALA A 37 -9.59 -1.25 -5.07
CA ALA A 37 -10.17 -0.06 -4.47
C ALA A 37 -9.81 0.07 -2.98
N ALA A 38 -9.86 -1.02 -2.21
CA ALA A 38 -9.48 -1.02 -0.79
C ALA A 38 -7.99 -0.70 -0.58
N ILE A 39 -7.11 -1.22 -1.44
CA ILE A 39 -5.67 -0.94 -1.41
C ILE A 39 -5.40 0.53 -1.69
N LEU A 40 -6.02 1.10 -2.74
CA LEU A 40 -5.86 2.51 -3.10
C LEU A 40 -6.40 3.44 -2.00
N ALA A 41 -7.55 3.11 -1.41
CA ALA A 41 -8.10 3.87 -0.29
C ALA A 41 -7.13 3.86 0.91
N ALA A 42 -6.62 2.68 1.29
CA ALA A 42 -5.65 2.57 2.38
C ALA A 42 -4.36 3.37 2.10
N ALA A 43 -3.91 3.45 0.85
CA ALA A 43 -2.76 4.24 0.46
C ALA A 43 -3.05 5.75 0.50
N HIS A 44 -4.26 6.18 0.13
CA HIS A 44 -4.69 7.57 0.25
C HIS A 44 -4.82 8.02 1.71
N ASP A 45 -5.28 7.16 2.61
CA ASP A 45 -5.35 7.45 4.04
C ASP A 45 -3.97 7.80 4.64
N LEU A 46 -2.87 7.28 4.06
CA LEU A 46 -1.50 7.58 4.53
C LEU A 46 -1.09 9.03 4.29
N ILE A 47 -1.65 9.65 3.23
CA ILE A 47 -1.36 11.03 2.85
C ILE A 47 -2.43 12.02 3.33
N ASP A 48 -3.49 11.54 3.99
CA ASP A 48 -4.50 12.40 4.60
C ASP A 48 -3.84 13.23 5.73
N PRO A 49 -3.93 14.57 5.68
CA PRO A 49 -3.35 15.45 6.69
C PRO A 49 -4.05 15.36 8.06
N THR A 50 -5.27 14.85 8.11
CA THR A 50 -6.06 14.66 9.33
C THR A 50 -5.89 13.27 9.93
N ALA A 51 -5.35 12.32 9.16
CA ALA A 51 -5.08 10.98 9.65
C ALA A 51 -3.85 10.98 10.58
N PRO A 52 -3.91 10.30 11.73
CA PRO A 52 -2.73 10.02 12.52
C PRO A 52 -1.68 9.34 11.65
N VAL A 53 -0.40 9.74 11.77
CA VAL A 53 0.72 9.01 11.15
C VAL A 53 0.66 7.58 11.68
N SER A 54 0.08 6.68 10.89
CA SER A 54 -0.28 5.34 11.34
C SER A 54 0.46 4.33 10.49
N GLY A 55 1.46 3.69 11.08
CA GLY A 55 2.18 2.58 10.51
C GLY A 55 2.92 1.86 11.62
N LYS A 56 2.88 0.53 11.61
CA LYS A 56 3.76 -0.24 12.50
C LYS A 56 5.17 -0.22 11.92
N PRO A 57 6.23 -0.21 12.75
CA PRO A 57 7.57 -0.47 12.25
C PRO A 57 7.55 -1.75 11.41
N GLY A 58 7.97 -1.64 10.16
CA GLY A 58 7.99 -2.77 9.24
C GLY A 58 9.12 -3.73 9.55
N ARG A 59 9.09 -4.92 8.94
CA ARG A 59 10.13 -5.95 9.13
C ARG A 59 11.54 -5.46 8.77
N ARG A 60 11.67 -4.47 7.88
CA ARG A 60 12.96 -3.84 7.52
C ARG A 60 13.11 -2.48 8.21
N PRO A 61 14.29 -2.14 8.78
CA PRO A 61 14.56 -0.83 9.36
C PRO A 61 14.24 0.30 8.38
N GLY A 62 13.56 1.34 8.86
CA GLY A 62 13.18 2.50 8.04
C GLY A 62 11.95 2.28 7.14
N THR A 63 11.26 1.14 7.27
CA THR A 63 9.95 0.91 6.64
C THR A 63 8.82 0.93 7.67
N LEU A 64 7.63 1.25 7.20
CA LEU A 64 6.38 1.24 7.93
C LEU A 64 5.40 0.31 7.20
N GLU A 65 4.55 -0.36 7.96
CA GLU A 65 3.55 -1.28 7.45
C GLU A 65 2.13 -0.79 7.75
N LYS A 66 1.29 -0.80 6.72
CA LYS A 66 -0.15 -0.54 6.80
C LYS A 66 -0.91 -1.76 6.30
N VAL A 67 -1.58 -2.45 7.21
CA VAL A 67 -2.51 -3.53 6.87
C VAL A 67 -3.74 -2.93 6.22
N VAL A 68 -4.11 -3.44 5.03
CA VAL A 68 -5.35 -3.09 4.36
C VAL A 68 -6.50 -3.81 5.05
N ALA A 69 -7.54 -3.07 5.41
CA ALA A 69 -8.71 -3.66 6.05
C ALA A 69 -9.42 -4.64 5.09
N ARG A 70 -10.19 -5.57 5.67
CA ARG A 70 -11.02 -6.50 4.87
C ARG A 70 -11.86 -5.71 3.84
N PRO A 71 -12.03 -6.22 2.61
CA PRO A 71 -11.84 -7.62 2.20
C PRO A 71 -10.45 -7.98 1.64
N ALA A 72 -9.48 -7.07 1.63
CA ALA A 72 -8.20 -7.30 0.96
C ALA A 72 -7.12 -7.76 1.96
N PRO A 73 -6.62 -9.01 1.90
CA PRO A 73 -5.59 -9.51 2.81
C PRO A 73 -4.19 -9.02 2.38
N PHE A 74 -3.98 -7.71 2.34
CA PHE A 74 -2.74 -7.09 1.86
C PHE A 74 -2.11 -6.19 2.93
N THR A 75 -0.79 -6.04 2.87
CA THR A 75 -0.02 -5.03 3.61
C THR A 75 0.70 -4.13 2.62
N LEU A 76 0.55 -2.83 2.81
CA LEU A 76 1.40 -1.84 2.16
C LEU A 76 2.66 -1.63 3.00
N VAL A 77 3.82 -1.85 2.40
CA VAL A 77 5.12 -1.48 2.97
C VAL A 77 5.52 -0.15 2.37
N TYR A 78 5.79 0.85 3.20
CA TYR A 78 6.08 2.19 2.74
C TYR A 78 7.12 2.89 3.60
N ARG A 79 7.65 4.00 3.11
CA ARG A 79 8.54 4.88 3.88
C ARG A 79 8.43 6.33 3.41
N PRO A 80 8.76 7.31 4.26
CA PRO A 80 9.06 8.66 3.79
C PRO A 80 10.26 8.65 2.83
N SER A 81 10.22 9.47 1.77
CA SER A 81 11.34 9.64 0.87
C SER A 81 12.49 10.33 1.62
N PRO A 82 13.74 9.80 1.54
CA PRO A 82 14.90 10.44 2.14
C PRO A 82 15.17 11.84 1.58
N ALA A 83 14.81 12.08 0.31
CA ALA A 83 15.03 13.36 -0.37
C ALA A 83 13.88 14.37 -0.16
N ALA A 84 12.69 13.88 0.20
CA ALA A 84 11.47 14.68 0.35
C ALA A 84 10.53 14.04 1.38
N PRO A 85 10.68 14.31 2.69
CA PRO A 85 9.93 13.62 3.75
C PRO A 85 8.40 13.73 3.66
N GLU A 86 7.88 14.71 2.92
CA GLU A 86 6.45 14.86 2.58
C GLU A 86 5.95 13.85 1.54
N VAL A 87 6.86 13.17 0.85
CA VAL A 87 6.55 12.11 -0.10
C VAL A 87 6.61 10.77 0.62
N LEU A 88 5.50 10.03 0.60
CA LEU A 88 5.46 8.63 1.02
C LEU A 88 5.63 7.72 -0.19
N GLN A 89 6.61 6.84 -0.13
CA GLN A 89 6.91 5.86 -1.15
C GLN A 89 6.34 4.51 -0.75
N ILE A 90 5.36 3.99 -1.49
CA ILE A 90 4.92 2.61 -1.40
C ILE A 90 5.97 1.74 -2.09
N LEU A 91 6.61 0.88 -1.30
CA LEU A 91 7.69 0.00 -1.73
C LEU A 91 7.17 -1.35 -2.19
N HIS A 92 6.21 -1.92 -1.44
CA HIS A 92 5.64 -3.25 -1.70
C HIS A 92 4.15 -3.33 -1.31
N VAL A 93 3.42 -4.23 -1.97
CA VAL A 93 2.02 -4.61 -1.78
C VAL A 93 1.96 -6.12 -1.52
N ILE A 94 2.17 -6.50 -0.26
CA ILE A 94 2.37 -7.90 0.13
C ILE A 94 1.03 -8.55 0.44
N HIS A 95 0.74 -9.69 -0.19
CA HIS A 95 -0.43 -10.50 0.10
C HIS A 95 -0.18 -11.46 1.28
N HIS A 96 -0.99 -11.36 2.35
CA HIS A 96 -0.78 -12.06 3.63
C HIS A 96 -0.78 -13.59 3.53
N ALA A 97 -1.59 -14.14 2.63
CA ALA A 97 -1.72 -15.59 2.50
C ALA A 97 -0.85 -16.17 1.39
N ARG A 98 0.00 -15.36 0.73
CA ARG A 98 0.79 -15.83 -0.41
C ARG A 98 2.28 -15.62 -0.34
N ASP A 99 2.81 -14.84 0.60
CA ASP A 99 4.27 -14.55 0.69
C ASP A 99 4.87 -14.42 -0.72
N TYR A 100 4.26 -13.54 -1.53
CA TYR A 100 4.77 -13.30 -2.87
C TYR A 100 6.14 -12.64 -2.72
N PRO A 101 7.17 -13.11 -3.45
CA PRO A 101 8.58 -12.80 -3.21
C PRO A 101 8.92 -11.32 -3.26
#